data_AF-A0A924GNR1-F1
#
_entry.id   AF-A0A924GNR1-F1
#
_cell.length_a   1.000
_cell.length_b   1.000
_cell.length_c   1.000
_cell.angle_alpha   90.00
_cell.angle_beta   90.00
_cell.angle_gamma   90.00
#
_symmetry.space_group_name_H-M   'P 1'
#
loop_
_entity.id
_entity.type
_entity.pdbx_description
1 polymer ?
#
loop_
_entity_poly.entity_id
_entity_poly.type
_entity_poly.pdbx_seq_one_letter_code
_entity_poly.pdbx_strand_id
1 'polypeptide(L)' 'MSIKSDKWIRHMAQTTGMIEPFEPGQVRQAEGKKIISYGTSSYGYDIRCAPEFKVFTNIHST' A
#
# COMPACT_ATOMS: atom_id res chain seq x y z
N MET A 1 -17.16 10.13 -10.43
CA MET A 1 -15.81 9.55 -10.61
C MET A 1 -15.93 8.03 -10.56
N SER A 2 -15.23 7.31 -11.44
CA SER A 2 -15.19 5.85 -11.44
C SER A 2 -13.91 5.32 -10.78
N ILE A 3 -13.95 4.10 -10.26
CA ILE A 3 -12.77 3.39 -9.75
C ILE A 3 -11.81 3.13 -10.93
N LYS A 4 -10.52 3.34 -10.70
CA LYS A 4 -9.46 3.17 -11.71
C LYS A 4 -8.86 1.77 -11.65
N SER A 5 -8.53 1.21 -12.81
CA SER A 5 -7.92 -0.11 -12.93
C SER A 5 -6.42 -0.11 -12.65
N ASP A 6 -5.85 -1.30 -12.46
CA ASP A 6 -4.43 -1.56 -12.32
C ASP A 6 -3.56 -0.86 -13.40
N LYS A 7 -4.00 -0.87 -14.66
CA LYS A 7 -3.31 -0.21 -15.79
C LYS A 7 -3.17 1.29 -15.56
N TRP A 8 -4.25 1.94 -15.11
CA TRP A 8 -4.23 3.36 -14.82
C TRP A 8 -3.35 3.65 -13.60
N ILE A 9 -3.44 2.85 -12.54
CA ILE A 9 -2.63 3.01 -11.32
C ILE A 9 -1.13 2.91 -11.67
N ARG A 10 -0.73 1.87 -12.43
CA ARG A 10 0.66 1.69 -12.89
C ARG A 10 1.16 2.88 -13.71
N HIS A 11 0.35 3.34 -14.67
CA HIS A 11 0.73 4.48 -15.51
C HIS A 11 0.97 5.74 -14.67
N MET A 12 0.06 6.05 -13.74
CA MET A 12 0.18 7.24 -12.90
C MET A 12 1.36 7.15 -11.93
N ALA A 13 1.59 5.99 -11.31
CA ALA A 13 2.75 5.79 -10.44
C ALA A 13 4.07 6.00 -11.21
N GLN A 14 4.19 5.45 -12.43
CA GLN A 14 5.41 5.53 -13.24
C GLN A 14 5.66 6.91 -13.87
N THR A 15 4.62 7.61 -14.32
CA THR A 15 4.77 8.85 -15.09
C THR A 15 4.67 10.10 -14.23
N THR A 16 3.97 10.04 -13.10
CA THR A 16 3.70 11.20 -12.24
C THR A 16 4.22 11.06 -10.83
N GLY A 17 4.77 9.90 -10.44
CA GLY A 17 5.21 9.65 -9.07
C GLY A 17 4.05 9.60 -8.07
N MET A 18 2.85 9.21 -8.50
CA MET A 18 1.64 9.20 -7.66
C MET A 18 1.79 8.35 -6.38
N ILE A 19 2.59 7.28 -6.42
CA ILE A 19 2.86 6.38 -5.30
C ILE A 19 4.37 6.13 -5.26
N GLU A 20 5.02 6.34 -4.12
CA GLU A 20 6.45 6.08 -3.96
C GLU A 20 6.76 5.59 -2.53
N PRO A 21 7.49 4.46 -2.37
CA PRO A 21 7.89 3.50 -3.41
C PRO A 21 6.70 2.70 -3.99
N PHE A 22 6.78 2.33 -5.27
CA PHE A 22 5.70 1.64 -6.01
C PHE A 22 6.03 0.19 -6.38
N GLU A 23 5.04 -0.70 -6.25
CA GLU A 23 5.12 -2.10 -6.62
C GLU A 23 4.03 -2.45 -7.68
N PRO A 24 4.41 -2.74 -8.94
CA PRO A 24 3.45 -2.99 -10.03
C PRO A 24 2.68 -4.30 -9.92
N GLY A 25 3.12 -5.24 -9.07
CA GLY A 25 2.47 -6.53 -8.84
C GLY A 25 1.97 -6.73 -7.42
N GLN A 26 1.46 -7.92 -7.14
CA GLN A 26 1.15 -8.37 -5.78
C GLN A 26 2.35 -9.10 -5.20
N VAL A 27 2.95 -8.54 -4.15
CA VAL A 27 4.02 -9.20 -3.41
C VAL A 27 3.41 -10.03 -2.28
N ARG A 28 3.63 -11.34 -2.31
CA ARG A 28 3.06 -12.30 -1.33
C ARG A 28 4.12 -12.97 -0.46
N GLN A 29 5.38 -12.74 -0.77
CA GLN A 29 6.52 -13.31 -0.06
C GLN A 29 7.64 -12.26 0.04
N ALA A 30 8.30 -12.22 1.19
CA ALA A 30 9.50 -11.42 1.41
C ALA A 30 10.47 -12.26 2.27
N GLU A 31 11.77 -12.22 1.95
CA GLU A 31 12.82 -12.93 2.69
C GLU A 31 12.51 -14.44 2.88
N GLY A 32 11.93 -15.08 1.87
CA GLY A 32 11.56 -16.50 1.90
C GLY A 32 10.37 -16.83 2.82
N LYS A 33 9.67 -15.83 3.38
CA LYS A 33 8.48 -16.01 4.22
C LYS A 33 7.24 -15.48 3.51
N LYS A 34 6.11 -16.15 3.72
CA LYS A 34 4.79 -15.61 3.34
C LYS A 34 4.47 -14.39 4.19
N ILE A 35 3.85 -13.39 3.57
CA ILE A 35 3.45 -12.13 4.23
C ILE A 35 1.99 -11.80 3.89
N ILE A 36 1.42 -10.82 4.60
CA ILE A 36 0.20 -10.14 4.12
C ILE A 36 0.57 -9.37 2.86
N SER A 37 -0.14 -9.64 1.77
CA SER A 37 0.25 -9.14 0.46
C SER A 37 0.05 -7.64 0.31
N TYR A 38 0.85 -7.03 -0.56
CA TYR A 38 0.76 -5.61 -0.88
C TYR A 38 1.08 -5.36 -2.37
N GLY A 39 0.85 -4.13 -2.82
CA GLY A 39 1.11 -3.69 -4.20
C GLY A 39 -0.15 -3.62 -5.05
N THR A 40 0.02 -3.55 -6.38
CA THR A 40 -1.08 -3.28 -7.31
C THR A 40 -2.07 -4.46 -7.40
N SER A 41 -3.36 -4.18 -7.20
CA SER A 41 -4.49 -5.11 -7.40
C SER A 41 -5.35 -4.65 -8.59
N SER A 42 -6.32 -5.45 -9.03
CA SER A 42 -7.08 -5.23 -10.28
C SER A 42 -7.71 -3.83 -10.40
N TYR A 43 -8.20 -3.29 -9.28
CA TYR A 43 -8.86 -1.98 -9.20
C TYR A 43 -8.48 -1.21 -7.92
N GLY A 44 -7.24 -1.41 -7.47
CA GLY A 44 -6.76 -0.82 -6.22
C GLY A 44 -5.27 -1.03 -6.00
N TYR A 45 -4.77 -0.49 -4.89
CA TYR A 45 -3.38 -0.64 -4.49
C TYR A 45 -3.33 -0.92 -2.99
N ASP A 46 -2.76 -2.06 -2.62
CA ASP A 46 -2.64 -2.50 -1.23
C ASP A 46 -1.41 -1.84 -0.61
N ILE A 47 -1.63 -0.90 0.32
CA ILE A 47 -0.57 -0.17 1.01
C ILE A 47 0.04 -0.98 2.16
N ARG A 48 1.23 -0.56 2.61
CA ARG A 48 1.93 -1.16 3.76
C ARG A 48 1.89 -0.24 4.97
N CYS A 49 1.89 -0.81 6.16
CA CYS A 49 2.10 -0.08 7.40
C CYS A 49 3.60 0.15 7.62
N ALA A 50 3.96 1.37 8.05
CA ALA A 50 5.28 1.66 8.61
C ALA A 50 5.42 1.01 10.01
N PRO A 51 6.64 0.81 10.52
CA PRO A 51 6.85 0.22 11.85
C PRO A 51 6.57 1.19 13.01
N GLU A 52 6.24 2.45 12.72
CA GLU A 52 5.95 3.47 13.73
C GLU A 52 4.45 3.57 13.99
N PHE A 53 4.06 3.36 15.24
CA PHE A 53 2.66 3.36 15.66
C PHE A 53 2.45 4.27 16.86
N LYS A 54 1.29 4.93 16.90
CA LYS A 54 0.82 5.66 18.09
C LYS A 54 -0.34 4.88 18.68
N VAL A 55 -0.17 4.39 19.91
CA VAL A 55 -1.22 3.67 20.64
C VAL A 55 -1.91 4.66 21.56
N PHE A 56 -3.20 4.86 21.34
CA PHE A 56 -4.02 5.72 22.19
C PHE A 56 -4.11 5.13 23.60
N THR A 57 -3.94 5.99 24.62
CA THR A 57 -4.14 5.65 26.02
C THR A 57 -4.87 6.80 26.73
N ASN A 58 -5.82 6.45 27.59
CA ASN A 58 -6.65 7.39 28.35
C ASN A 58 -6.09 7.73 29.73
N ILE A 59 -4.86 7.31 30.06
CA ILE A 59 -4.21 7.49 31.38
C ILE A 59 -4.11 8.99 31.78
N HIS A 60 -4.20 9.93 30.84
CA HIS A 60 -4.18 11.37 31.09
C HIS A 60 -5.47 12.11 30.70
N SER A 61 -6.55 11.40 30.35
CA SER A 61 -7.88 12.01 30.20
C SER A 61 -8.53 12.07 31.57
N THR A 62 -8.49 13.25 32.20
CA THR A 62 -9.34 13.58 33.36
C THR A 62 -10.62 14.25 32.87
#